data_AF-A0A819XKG4-F1
#
_entry.id   AF-A0A819XKG4-F1
#
_cell.length_a   1.000
_cell.length_b   1.000
_cell.length_c   1.000
_cell.angle_alpha   90.00
_cell.angle_beta   90.00
_cell.angle_gamma   90.00
#
_symmetry.space_group_name_H-M   'P 1'
#
loop_
_entity.id
_entity.type
_entity.pdbx_description
1 polymer ?
#
loop_
_entity_poly.entity_id
_entity_poly.type
_entity_poly.pdbx_seq_one_letter_code
_entity_poly.pdbx_strand_id
1 'polypeptide(L)'
;MAGVAKLFDEHILDKSNQEVNLNDEKYKGKVIGLYFSAHWCPPCRGFTPILIDFYKKHSEDKNFEIIFISSDSDEESFNDYYKDMPWWKLDYKERDKRNELAGSFKVSGIPNLILLDGDSGEIICNNAREQIQFQDKKGENFPWKGETKAKASKSCVLL
;
A
#
# COMPACT_ATOMS: atom_id res chain seq x y z
N MET A 1 -9.81 -4.39 19.69
CA MET A 1 -9.08 -3.83 18.53
C MET A 1 -8.43 -4.99 17.79
N ALA A 2 -8.87 -5.25 16.56
CA ALA A 2 -8.28 -6.27 15.69
C ALA A 2 -7.92 -5.61 14.36
N GLY A 3 -7.05 -6.24 13.58
CA GLY A 3 -6.88 -5.85 12.19
C GLY A 3 -6.06 -4.60 11.94
N VAL A 4 -6.22 -4.12 10.70
CA VAL A 4 -5.59 -2.90 10.20
C VAL A 4 -6.06 -1.66 10.96
N ALA A 5 -7.30 -1.64 11.47
CA ALA A 5 -7.83 -0.53 12.25
C ALA A 5 -6.92 -0.16 13.44
N LYS A 6 -6.33 -1.16 14.11
CA LYS A 6 -5.40 -0.92 15.23
C LYS A 6 -4.13 -0.21 14.81
N LEU A 7 -3.67 -0.40 13.57
CA LEU A 7 -2.46 0.23 13.07
C LEU A 7 -2.61 1.74 12.87
N PHE A 8 -3.84 2.23 12.70
CA PHE A 8 -4.15 3.61 12.37
C PHE A 8 -5.05 4.28 13.41
N ASP A 9 -5.11 3.74 14.63
CA ASP A 9 -5.98 4.27 15.70
C ASP A 9 -7.43 4.45 15.21
N GLU A 10 -7.90 3.46 14.43
CA GLU A 10 -9.22 3.31 13.82
C GLU A 10 -9.53 4.24 12.64
N HIS A 11 -8.72 5.27 12.40
CA HIS A 11 -9.06 6.34 11.47
C HIS A 11 -8.00 6.50 10.37
N ILE A 12 -8.46 6.74 9.15
CA ILE A 12 -7.60 7.08 8.02
C ILE A 12 -8.25 8.18 7.18
N LEU A 13 -7.48 8.87 6.35
CA LEU A 13 -8.02 9.88 5.45
C LEU A 13 -8.30 9.29 4.08
N ASP A 14 -9.51 9.53 3.56
CA ASP A 14 -9.81 9.25 2.17
C ASP A 14 -9.21 10.28 1.21
N LYS A 15 -9.52 10.13 -0.09
CA LYS A 15 -9.07 11.04 -1.14
C LYS A 15 -9.52 12.49 -0.94
N SER A 16 -10.66 12.69 -0.32
CA SER A 16 -11.27 13.99 -0.07
C SER A 16 -10.81 14.62 1.25
N ASN A 17 -9.86 14.00 1.96
CA ASN A 17 -9.45 14.33 3.33
C ASN A 17 -10.59 14.16 4.35
N GLN A 18 -11.55 13.28 4.07
CA GLN A 18 -12.55 12.89 5.05
C GLN A 18 -12.03 11.71 5.87
N GLU A 19 -12.35 11.73 7.16
CA GLU A 19 -12.00 10.67 8.08
C GLU A 19 -12.84 9.42 7.78
N VAL A 20 -12.17 8.29 7.70
CA VAL A 20 -12.75 6.97 7.45
C VAL A 20 -12.49 6.11 8.67
N ASN A 21 -13.57 5.64 9.30
CA ASN A 21 -13.49 4.65 10.36
C ASN A 21 -13.29 3.26 9.76
N LEU A 22 -12.13 2.67 10.01
CA LEU A 22 -11.72 1.36 9.50
C LEU A 22 -12.51 0.19 10.12
N ASN A 23 -13.24 0.40 11.21
CA ASN A 23 -14.11 -0.60 11.82
C ASN A 23 -15.51 -0.68 11.16
N ASP A 24 -15.83 0.21 10.23
CA ASP A 24 -17.12 0.20 9.53
C ASP A 24 -17.29 -1.10 8.71
N GLU A 25 -18.49 -1.68 8.75
CA GLU A 25 -18.80 -2.98 8.13
C GLU A 25 -18.52 -2.99 6.62
N LYS A 26 -18.64 -1.83 5.95
CA LYS A 26 -18.32 -1.69 4.52
C LYS A 26 -16.83 -1.91 4.19
N TYR A 27 -15.95 -1.92 5.19
CA TYR A 27 -14.52 -2.09 5.02
C TYR A 27 -14.00 -3.44 5.51
N LYS A 28 -14.86 -4.27 6.12
CA LYS A 28 -14.48 -5.62 6.53
C LYS A 28 -14.16 -6.53 5.34
N GLY A 29 -13.23 -7.46 5.56
CA GLY A 29 -12.76 -8.40 4.56
C GLY A 29 -12.01 -7.75 3.38
N LYS A 30 -11.63 -6.47 3.49
CA LYS A 30 -10.81 -5.79 2.48
C LYS A 30 -9.38 -6.27 2.53
N VAL A 31 -8.74 -6.36 1.38
CA VAL A 31 -7.28 -6.41 1.30
C VAL A 31 -6.77 -4.97 1.35
N ILE A 32 -5.85 -4.68 2.26
CA ILE A 32 -5.29 -3.33 2.42
C ILE A 32 -3.83 -3.31 1.96
N GLY A 33 -3.52 -2.47 0.97
CA GLY A 33 -2.17 -2.23 0.49
C GLY A 33 -1.52 -1.05 1.19
N LEU A 34 -0.50 -1.29 2.02
CA LEU A 34 0.34 -0.23 2.55
C LEU A 34 1.37 0.18 1.50
N TYR A 35 1.21 1.38 0.93
CA TYR A 35 2.07 1.89 -0.13
C TYR A 35 3.07 2.92 0.40
N PHE A 36 4.30 2.48 0.64
CA PHE A 36 5.40 3.33 1.06
C PHE A 36 6.11 3.90 -0.17
N SER A 37 6.05 5.23 -0.32
CA SER A 37 6.56 5.92 -1.50
C SER A 37 6.85 7.40 -1.24
N ALA A 38 7.44 8.10 -2.21
CA ALA A 38 7.72 9.53 -2.12
C ALA A 38 7.87 10.18 -3.49
N HIS A 39 7.59 11.48 -3.56
CA HIS A 39 7.69 12.29 -4.77
C HIS A 39 9.12 12.33 -5.32
N TRP A 40 10.10 12.56 -4.45
CA TRP A 40 11.51 12.73 -4.82
C TRP A 40 12.14 11.44 -5.40
N CYS A 41 11.55 10.28 -5.15
CA CYS A 41 12.06 8.97 -5.51
C CYS A 41 11.76 8.61 -6.99
N PRO A 42 12.79 8.49 -7.87
CA PRO A 42 12.57 8.15 -9.28
C PRO A 42 11.86 6.81 -9.53
N PRO A 43 12.24 5.67 -8.90
CA PRO A 43 11.52 4.41 -9.14
C PRO A 43 10.07 4.46 -8.62
N CYS A 44 9.79 5.30 -7.63
CA CYS A 44 8.44 5.55 -7.13
C CYS A 44 7.56 6.23 -8.17
N ARG A 45 8.07 7.29 -8.82
CA ARG A 45 7.37 7.95 -9.93
C ARG A 45 7.13 7.03 -11.13
N GLY A 46 8.01 6.06 -11.36
CA GLY A 46 7.81 5.03 -12.38
C GLY A 46 6.75 3.98 -12.02
N PHE A 47 6.63 3.62 -10.74
CA PHE A 47 5.69 2.58 -10.29
C PHE A 47 4.28 3.10 -10.01
N THR A 48 4.12 4.33 -9.48
CA THR A 48 2.80 4.88 -9.12
C THR A 48 1.78 4.83 -10.26
N PRO A 49 2.09 5.22 -11.51
CA PRO A 49 1.12 5.12 -12.60
C PRO A 49 0.65 3.68 -12.86
N ILE A 50 1.57 2.71 -12.77
CA ILE A 50 1.25 1.28 -12.92
C ILE A 50 0.30 0.84 -11.80
N LEU A 51 0.57 1.28 -10.56
CA LEU A 51 -0.29 0.97 -9.42
C LEU A 51 -1.66 1.63 -9.53
N ILE A 52 -1.73 2.87 -10.03
CA ILE A 52 -3.00 3.56 -10.30
C ILE A 52 -3.84 2.77 -11.32
N ASP A 53 -3.23 2.32 -12.41
CA ASP A 53 -3.92 1.55 -13.44
C ASP A 53 -4.39 0.18 -12.91
N PHE A 54 -3.57 -0.48 -12.08
CA PHE A 54 -3.94 -1.72 -11.41
C PHE A 54 -5.13 -1.47 -10.47
N TYR A 55 -5.04 -0.46 -9.61
CA TYR A 55 -6.08 -0.12 -8.65
C TYR A 55 -7.42 0.16 -9.34
N LYS A 56 -7.45 1.02 -10.36
CA LYS A 56 -8.68 1.35 -11.10
C LYS A 56 -9.36 0.14 -11.74
N LYS A 57 -8.59 -0.89 -12.10
CA LYS A 57 -9.12 -2.13 -12.69
C LYS A 57 -9.55 -3.15 -11.65
N HIS A 58 -9.01 -3.08 -10.44
CA HIS A 58 -9.04 -4.18 -9.48
C HIS A 58 -9.61 -3.87 -8.10
N SER A 59 -9.80 -2.61 -7.73
CA SER A 59 -10.21 -2.23 -6.37
C SER A 59 -11.58 -2.79 -5.99
N GLU A 60 -12.53 -2.75 -6.92
CA GLU A 60 -13.90 -3.21 -6.70
C GLU A 60 -14.02 -4.74 -6.71
N ASP A 61 -13.53 -5.44 -7.74
CA ASP A 61 -13.66 -6.91 -7.84
C ASP A 61 -12.81 -7.65 -6.80
N LYS A 62 -11.68 -7.07 -6.39
CA LYS A 62 -10.77 -7.70 -5.41
C LYS A 62 -10.98 -7.22 -3.99
N ASN A 63 -11.99 -6.37 -3.75
CA ASN A 63 -12.24 -5.72 -2.47
C ASN A 63 -10.94 -5.12 -1.87
N PHE A 64 -10.22 -4.36 -2.70
CA PHE A 64 -8.86 -3.89 -2.44
C PHE A 64 -8.82 -2.37 -2.26
N GLU A 65 -8.11 -1.91 -1.22
CA GLU A 65 -7.88 -0.50 -0.93
C GLU A 65 -6.39 -0.26 -0.64
N ILE A 66 -5.89 0.95 -0.91
CA ILE A 66 -4.50 1.34 -0.66
C ILE A 66 -4.46 2.48 0.36
N ILE A 67 -3.50 2.40 1.29
CA ILE A 67 -3.14 3.50 2.18
C ILE A 67 -1.76 4.00 1.78
N PHE A 68 -1.70 5.23 1.27
CA PHE A 68 -0.46 5.90 0.95
C PHE A 68 0.26 6.35 2.22
N ILE A 69 1.53 5.94 2.35
CA ILE A 69 2.41 6.27 3.47
C ILE A 69 3.62 7.00 2.89
N SER A 70 3.62 8.32 3.01
CA SER A 70 4.63 9.16 2.37
C SER A 70 5.95 9.22 3.12
N SER A 71 7.04 9.17 2.35
CA SER A 71 8.40 9.50 2.80
C SER A 71 8.87 10.89 2.34
N ASP A 72 7.97 11.75 1.89
CA ASP A 72 8.28 13.14 1.53
C ASP A 72 8.70 13.96 2.76
N SER A 73 9.56 14.97 2.52
CA SER A 73 10.13 15.85 3.56
C SER A 73 9.24 17.03 3.90
N ASP A 74 8.31 17.38 3.01
CA ASP A 74 7.46 18.56 3.09
C ASP A 74 6.05 18.22 2.57
N GLU A 75 5.06 18.95 3.09
CA GLU A 75 3.64 18.72 2.79
C GLU A 75 3.28 19.10 1.36
N GLU A 76 4.00 20.05 0.76
CA GLU A 76 3.82 20.47 -0.62
C GLU A 76 4.14 19.31 -1.58
N SER A 77 5.34 18.73 -1.48
CA SER A 77 5.74 17.56 -2.27
C SER A 77 4.82 16.36 -2.05
N PHE A 78 4.37 16.15 -0.81
CA PHE A 78 3.38 15.12 -0.48
C PHE A 78 2.08 15.31 -1.26
N ASN A 79 1.49 16.51 -1.16
CA ASN A 79 0.23 16.83 -1.82
C ASN A 79 0.35 16.77 -3.34
N ASP A 80 1.45 17.30 -3.87
CA ASP A 80 1.66 17.38 -5.31
C ASP A 80 1.87 16.00 -5.94
N TYR A 81 2.46 15.06 -5.21
CA TYR A 81 2.59 13.67 -5.64
C TYR A 81 1.30 12.86 -5.45
N TYR A 82 0.58 13.09 -4.37
CA TYR A 82 -0.64 12.35 -4.04
C TYR A 82 -1.83 12.76 -4.92
N LYS A 83 -1.80 13.92 -5.59
CA LYS A 83 -2.95 14.47 -6.34
C LYS A 83 -3.60 13.48 -7.31
N ASP A 84 -2.83 12.66 -8.00
CA ASP A 84 -3.33 11.70 -9.00
C ASP A 84 -3.65 10.31 -8.43
N MET A 85 -3.34 10.07 -7.15
CA MET A 85 -3.59 8.79 -6.49
C MET A 85 -5.05 8.69 -6.01
N PRO A 86 -5.81 7.64 -6.40
CA PRO A 86 -7.25 7.52 -6.15
C PRO A 86 -7.62 6.74 -4.86
N TRP A 87 -6.69 6.63 -3.91
CA TRP A 87 -6.80 5.77 -2.72
C TRP A 87 -6.59 6.58 -1.42
N TRP A 88 -6.70 5.95 -0.26
CA TRP A 88 -6.55 6.59 1.05
C TRP A 88 -5.11 7.00 1.38
N LYS A 89 -4.93 7.81 2.42
CA LYS A 89 -3.62 8.27 2.87
C LYS A 89 -3.55 8.36 4.40
N LEU A 90 -2.35 8.12 4.92
CA LEU A 90 -1.99 8.60 6.24
C LEU A 90 -1.82 10.13 6.17
N ASP A 91 -2.34 10.87 7.15
CA ASP A 91 -2.12 12.32 7.24
C ASP A 91 -0.60 12.59 7.24
N TYR A 92 -0.18 13.58 6.46
CA TYR A 92 1.21 14.00 6.39
C TYR A 92 1.79 14.35 7.78
N LYS A 93 0.95 14.86 8.69
CA LYS A 93 1.33 15.24 10.05
C LYS A 93 1.67 14.05 10.94
N GLU A 94 1.19 12.84 10.62
CA GLU A 94 1.39 11.60 11.38
C GLU A 94 2.78 10.98 11.13
N ARG A 95 3.83 11.77 11.37
CA ARG A 95 5.23 11.39 11.06
C ARG A 95 5.74 10.26 11.93
N ASP A 96 5.36 10.25 13.21
CA ASP A 96 5.75 9.20 14.15
C ASP A 96 5.10 7.88 13.78
N LYS A 97 3.79 7.90 13.46
CA LYS A 97 3.07 6.72 12.97
C LYS A 97 3.67 6.18 11.69
N ARG A 98 4.03 7.07 10.74
CA ARG A 98 4.73 6.67 9.52
C ARG A 98 6.02 5.90 9.83
N ASN A 99 6.82 6.38 10.79
CA ASN A 99 8.08 5.75 11.16
C ASN A 99 7.86 4.41 11.88
N GLU A 100 6.86 4.35 12.77
CA GLU A 100 6.43 3.12 13.44
C GLU A 100 6.03 2.03 12.43
N LEU A 101 5.22 2.38 11.44
CA LEU A 101 4.77 1.46 10.38
C LEU A 101 5.96 0.98 9.54
N ALA A 102 6.82 1.90 9.10
CA ALA A 102 8.01 1.54 8.31
C ALA A 102 8.93 0.57 9.09
N GLY A 103 9.12 0.78 10.39
CA GLY A 103 9.89 -0.10 11.27
C GLY A 103 9.22 -1.47 11.46
N SER A 104 7.92 -1.48 11.78
CA SER A 104 7.14 -2.70 12.04
C SER A 104 7.10 -3.63 10.83
N PHE A 105 6.96 -3.05 9.63
CA PHE A 105 6.95 -3.79 8.37
C PHE A 105 8.34 -3.96 7.73
N LYS A 106 9.42 -3.57 8.44
CA LYS A 106 10.81 -3.69 7.99
C LYS A 106 11.04 -3.11 6.59
N VAL A 107 10.44 -1.95 6.32
CA VAL A 107 10.56 -1.24 5.03
C VAL A 107 11.94 -0.61 4.95
N SER A 108 12.83 -1.23 4.18
CA SER A 108 14.21 -0.75 3.96
C SER A 108 14.39 0.12 2.71
N GLY A 109 13.35 0.29 1.90
CA GLY A 109 13.41 1.07 0.66
C GLY A 109 12.06 1.24 0.00
N ILE A 110 11.96 2.24 -0.88
CA ILE A 110 10.76 2.62 -1.61
C ILE A 110 11.00 2.57 -3.14
N PRO A 111 9.97 2.34 -3.97
CA PRO A 111 8.58 2.06 -3.57
C PRO A 111 8.43 0.63 -3.03
N ASN A 112 7.58 0.49 -2.00
CA ASN A 112 7.23 -0.80 -1.40
C ASN A 112 5.71 -0.88 -1.20
N LEU A 113 5.13 -2.02 -1.57
CA LEU A 113 3.70 -2.30 -1.42
C LEU A 113 3.53 -3.61 -0.67
N ILE A 114 2.88 -3.54 0.49
CA ILE A 114 2.64 -4.67 1.37
C ILE A 114 1.12 -4.86 1.49
N LEU A 115 0.65 -6.06 1.17
CA LEU A 115 -0.76 -6.41 1.30
C LEU A 115 -1.01 -7.04 2.66
N LEU A 116 -2.03 -6.51 3.34
CA LEU A 116 -2.54 -6.99 4.61
C LEU A 116 -3.96 -7.50 4.43
N ASP A 117 -4.32 -8.47 5.26
CA ASP A 117 -5.71 -8.80 5.51
C ASP A 117 -6.31 -7.72 6.42
N GLY A 118 -7.42 -7.09 5.98
CA GLY A 118 -8.02 -5.95 6.68
C GLY A 118 -8.49 -6.28 8.10
N ASP A 119 -9.05 -7.47 8.29
CA ASP A 119 -9.70 -7.87 9.55
C ASP A 119 -8.69 -8.37 10.59
N SER A 120 -7.69 -9.13 10.17
CA SER A 120 -6.66 -9.70 11.06
C SER A 120 -5.42 -8.81 11.17
N GLY A 121 -5.11 -8.02 10.13
CA GLY A 121 -3.90 -7.21 10.05
C GLY A 121 -2.67 -8.03 9.66
N GLU A 122 -2.84 -9.30 9.34
CA GLU A 122 -1.75 -10.19 8.95
C GLU A 122 -1.21 -9.85 7.57
N ILE A 123 0.10 -10.06 7.38
CA ILE A 123 0.74 -9.87 6.08
C ILE A 123 0.33 -11.00 5.14
N ILE A 124 -0.33 -10.63 4.05
CA ILE A 124 -0.67 -11.53 2.95
C ILE A 124 0.52 -11.68 2.00
N CYS A 125 1.11 -10.55 1.60
CA CYS A 125 2.15 -10.46 0.58
C CYS A 125 3.04 -9.23 0.86
N ASN A 126 4.35 -9.40 0.92
CA ASN A 126 5.29 -8.30 1.17
C ASN A 126 6.14 -7.89 -0.04
N ASN A 127 5.81 -8.41 -1.23
CA ASN A 127 6.47 -8.10 -2.50
C ASN A 127 5.46 -7.73 -3.61
N ALA A 128 4.28 -7.22 -3.26
CA ALA A 128 3.21 -6.95 -4.22
C ALA A 128 3.60 -5.98 -5.34
N ARG A 129 4.56 -5.08 -5.10
CA ARG A 129 5.16 -4.26 -6.17
C ARG A 129 5.73 -5.12 -7.30
N GLU A 130 6.51 -6.15 -6.98
CA GLU A 130 7.14 -7.03 -7.97
C GLU A 130 6.10 -7.83 -8.75
N GLN A 131 5.05 -8.26 -8.05
CA GLN A 131 3.91 -8.94 -8.65
C GLN A 131 3.25 -8.05 -9.71
N ILE A 132 2.82 -6.86 -9.32
CA ILE A 132 2.14 -5.90 -10.21
C ILE A 132 3.04 -5.44 -11.35
N GLN A 133 4.32 -5.16 -11.06
CA GLN A 133 5.21 -4.55 -12.04
C GLN A 133 5.79 -5.57 -13.05
N PHE A 134 6.02 -6.82 -12.64
CA PHE A 134 6.81 -7.78 -13.42
C PHE A 134 6.20 -9.17 -13.58
N GLN A 135 5.57 -9.74 -12.56
CA GLN A 135 5.20 -11.17 -12.56
C GLN A 135 3.74 -11.43 -12.98
N ASP A 136 2.80 -10.72 -12.37
CA ASP A 136 1.36 -10.88 -12.57
C ASP A 136 0.69 -9.52 -12.75
N LYS A 137 0.99 -8.89 -13.89
CA LYS A 137 0.52 -7.54 -14.24
C LYS A 137 -1.01 -7.43 -14.33
N LYS A 138 -1.71 -8.56 -14.47
CA LYS A 138 -3.17 -8.64 -14.56
C LYS A 138 -3.84 -8.97 -13.22
N GLY A 139 -3.07 -9.33 -12.20
CA GLY A 139 -3.59 -9.71 -10.88
C GLY A 139 -4.44 -10.98 -10.90
N GLU A 140 -4.11 -11.94 -11.77
CA GLU A 140 -4.82 -13.22 -11.86
C GLU A 140 -4.66 -14.06 -10.57
N ASN A 141 -3.53 -13.92 -9.89
CA ASN A 141 -3.18 -14.62 -8.65
C ASN A 141 -3.26 -13.72 -7.40
N PHE A 142 -3.84 -12.52 -7.53
CA PHE A 142 -4.05 -11.63 -6.39
C PHE A 142 -4.85 -12.35 -5.28
N PRO A 143 -4.48 -12.22 -3.98
CA PRO A 143 -3.53 -11.26 -3.42
C PRO A 143 -2.10 -11.83 -3.21
N TRP A 144 -1.71 -12.87 -3.96
CA TRP A 144 -0.35 -13.44 -3.93
C TRP A 144 0.07 -13.94 -2.54
N LYS A 145 -0.82 -14.69 -1.88
CA LYS A 145 -0.62 -15.24 -0.52
C LYS A 145 0.72 -15.99 -0.42
N GLY A 146 1.58 -15.57 0.50
CA GLY A 146 2.85 -16.25 0.80
C GLY A 146 3.98 -15.96 -0.18
N GLU A 147 3.79 -15.02 -1.11
CA GLU A 147 4.86 -14.42 -1.90
C GLU A 147 5.67 -13.48 -1.00
N THR A 148 6.97 -13.74 -0.94
CA THR A 148 7.90 -12.96 -0.13
C THR A 148 9.08 -12.50 -0.97
N LYS A 149 9.68 -11.36 -0.61
CA LYS A 149 10.89 -10.85 -1.30
C LYS A 149 12.01 -11.90 -1.41
N ALA A 150 12.12 -12.83 -0.45
CA ALA A 150 13.10 -13.91 -0.49
C ALA A 150 12.81 -14.99 -1.55
N LYS A 151 11.53 -15.23 -1.90
CA LYS A 151 11.14 -16.17 -2.96
C LYS A 151 11.26 -15.55 -4.36
N ALA A 152 10.97 -14.26 -4.51
CA ALA A 152 11.07 -13.57 -5.80
C ALA A 152 12.49 -13.55 -6.38
N SER A 153 13.52 -13.49 -5.52
CA SER A 153 14.93 -13.60 -5.93
C SER A 153 15.27 -14.96 -6.56
N LYS A 154 14.50 -16.02 -6.32
CA LYS A 154 14.77 -17.35 -6.89
C LYS A 154 14.23 -17.54 -8.31
N SER A 155 13.35 -16.64 -8.78
CA SER A 155 12.83 -16.71 -10.16
C SER A 155 13.78 -16.06 -11.18
N CYS A 156 14.82 -15.34 -10.72
CA CYS A 156 15.86 -14.75 -11.57
C CYS A 156 17.12 -15.65 -11.62
N VAL A 157 16.93 -16.96 -11.76
CA VAL A 157 17.98 -17.89 -12.20
C VAL A 157 17.29 -18.93 -13.06
N LEU A 158 17.10 -18.63 -14.35
CA LEU A 158 16.97 -19.58 -15.47
C LEU A 158 16.67 -18.81 -16.75
N LEU A 159 17.74 -18.32 -17.40
CA LEU A 159 18.20 -18.69 -18.74
C LEU A 159 19.49 -17.92 -19.05
#